data_AF-A0A8H7TQ45-F1
#
_entry.id   AF-A0A8H7TQ45-F1
#
_cell.length_a   1.000
_cell.length_b   1.000
_cell.length_c   1.000
_cell.angle_alpha   90.00
_cell.angle_beta   90.00
_cell.angle_gamma   90.00
#
_symmetry.space_group_name_H-M   'P 1'
#
loop_
_entity.id
_entity.type
_entity.pdbx_description
1 polymer ?
#
loop_
_entity_poly.entity_id
_entity_poly.type
_entity_poly.pdbx_seq_one_letter_code
_entity_poly.pdbx_strand_id
1 'polypeptide(L)'
;MKTVFLGERSPSMNGPSRSGAFLPTPPPDNQFPDPYRRGSEVDIKRSGFEAESWMEVWDYAGGASFRAFVANNGRERSLFVFFDVQGMLGRDLKKALMALIELSDGPLDCSHIVTCIDRRMSAGDAIELTKSLQWVGFEMTTLDHWADDLDVTSDKWLFMGMEV
;
A
#
# COMPACT_ATOMS: atom_id res chain seq x y z
N MET A 1 5.50 -19.24 5.41
CA MET A 1 4.45 -18.42 6.07
C MET A 1 4.14 -17.31 5.07
N LYS A 2 2.97 -17.33 4.41
CA LYS A 2 2.62 -16.38 3.34
C LYS A 2 1.68 -15.33 3.92
N THR A 3 2.08 -14.06 3.90
CA THR A 3 1.25 -12.94 4.38
C THR A 3 0.62 -12.23 3.19
N VAL A 4 -0.71 -12.25 3.09
CA VAL A 4 -1.46 -11.44 2.13
C VAL A 4 -1.87 -10.16 2.84
N PHE A 5 -1.43 -9.02 2.32
CA PHE A 5 -1.81 -7.71 2.85
C PHE A 5 -3.22 -7.35 2.41
N LEU A 6 -4.20 -7.61 3.27
CA LEU A 6 -5.56 -7.13 3.12
C LEU A 6 -5.63 -5.80 3.88
N GLY A 7 -5.68 -4.67 3.18
CA GLY A 7 -5.70 -3.33 3.76
C GLY A 7 -6.94 -2.99 4.61
N GLU A 8 -7.61 -3.98 5.19
CA GLU A 8 -8.76 -3.83 6.08
C GLU A 8 -8.32 -3.47 7.50
N ARG A 9 -8.84 -2.34 7.99
CA ARG A 9 -8.50 -1.76 9.29
C ARG A 9 -9.35 -2.40 10.38
N SER A 10 -8.72 -2.94 11.40
CA SER A 10 -9.28 -3.00 12.76
C SER A 10 -9.22 -1.59 13.39
N PRO A 11 -10.31 -1.05 13.95
CA PRO A 11 -10.38 0.34 14.41
C PRO A 11 -9.81 0.51 15.83
N SER A 12 -8.62 -0.01 16.13
CA SER A 12 -7.97 0.28 17.41
C SER A 12 -7.02 1.47 17.25
N MET A 13 -7.54 2.69 17.44
CA MET A 13 -6.74 3.82 17.92
C MET A 13 -6.24 3.45 19.31
N ASN A 14 -4.94 3.20 19.49
CA ASN A 14 -4.24 3.37 20.77
C ASN A 14 -2.73 3.41 20.52
N GLY A 15 -2.17 4.62 20.62
CA GLY A 15 -0.73 4.83 20.85
C GLY A 15 -0.30 4.36 22.25
N PRO A 16 1.00 4.36 22.57
CA PRO A 16 1.56 3.51 23.60
C PRO A 16 1.33 4.09 25.00
N SER A 17 0.53 3.40 25.81
CA SER A 17 0.52 3.57 27.27
C SER A 17 1.55 2.63 27.88
N ARG A 18 2.75 3.13 28.20
CA ARG A 18 3.61 2.48 29.20
C ARG A 18 2.86 2.46 30.53
N SER A 19 2.16 1.36 30.81
CA SER A 19 1.64 0.99 32.13
C SER A 19 1.37 -0.52 32.14
N GLY A 20 1.92 -1.22 33.14
CA GLY A 20 1.86 -2.67 33.26
C GLY A 20 0.44 -3.20 33.47
N ALA A 21 -0.25 -3.47 32.35
CA ALA A 21 -1.51 -4.19 32.32
C ALA A 21 -1.30 -5.55 31.66
N PHE A 22 -1.78 -6.61 32.31
CA PHE A 22 -1.77 -7.98 31.80
C PHE A 22 -2.47 -8.03 30.43
N LEU A 23 -1.71 -8.28 29.36
CA LEU A 23 -2.28 -8.57 28.06
C LEU A 23 -2.97 -9.94 28.12
N PRO A 24 -4.25 -10.07 27.74
CA PRO A 24 -4.83 -11.39 27.54
C PRO A 24 -4.04 -12.09 26.43
N THR A 25 -3.58 -13.31 26.72
CA THR A 25 -2.94 -14.18 25.74
C THR A 25 -3.95 -14.42 24.60
N PRO A 26 -3.55 -14.29 23.32
CA PRO A 26 -4.46 -14.59 22.22
C PRO A 26 -4.95 -16.04 22.34
N PRO A 27 -6.23 -16.32 22.03
CA PRO A 27 -6.75 -17.67 22.11
C PRO A 27 -5.99 -18.60 21.15
N PRO A 28 -5.81 -19.88 21.49
CA PRO A 28 -5.08 -20.82 20.65
C PRO A 28 -5.75 -20.99 19.28
N ASP A 29 -4.93 -21.00 18.22
CA ASP A 29 -5.32 -21.02 16.80
C ASP A 29 -6.19 -22.23 16.37
N ASN A 30 -6.45 -23.16 17.28
CA ASN A 30 -7.12 -24.43 17.02
C ASN A 30 -8.66 -24.32 17.06
N GLN A 31 -9.23 -23.12 17.21
CA GLN A 31 -10.67 -22.89 17.34
C GLN A 31 -11.38 -22.39 16.06
N PHE A 32 -10.68 -22.24 14.94
CA PHE A 32 -11.35 -21.91 13.68
C PHE A 32 -12.12 -23.14 13.15
N PRO A 33 -13.45 -23.06 12.97
CA PRO A 33 -14.20 -24.15 12.36
C PRO A 33 -13.74 -24.40 10.91
N ASP A 34 -13.88 -25.66 10.49
CA ASP A 34 -13.29 -26.27 9.28
C ASP A 34 -13.65 -25.69 7.88
N PRO A 35 -14.61 -24.77 7.62
CA PRO A 35 -14.77 -24.23 6.26
C PRO A 35 -13.56 -23.40 5.78
N TYR A 36 -12.70 -22.91 6.67
CA TYR A 36 -11.48 -22.17 6.31
C TYR A 36 -10.28 -23.07 5.96
N ARG A 37 -10.39 -24.39 6.18
CA ARG A 37 -9.31 -25.35 5.89
C ARG A 37 -9.35 -25.90 4.46
N ARG A 38 -10.47 -25.71 3.75
CA ARG A 38 -10.70 -26.22 2.37
C ARG A 38 -10.23 -25.24 1.28
N GLY A 39 -9.07 -24.63 1.47
CA GLY A 39 -8.39 -23.83 0.45
C GLY A 39 -6.96 -24.27 0.15
N SER A 40 -6.46 -25.30 0.84
CA SER A 40 -5.04 -25.65 0.85
C SER A 40 -4.60 -26.67 -0.20
N GLU A 41 -5.42 -26.97 -1.22
CA GLU A 41 -5.02 -27.92 -2.27
C GLU A 41 -5.68 -27.60 -3.62
N VAL A 42 -5.56 -26.33 -4.04
CA VAL A 42 -5.57 -26.02 -5.46
C VAL A 42 -4.20 -25.46 -5.75
N ASP A 43 -3.39 -26.25 -6.43
CA ASP A 43 -2.06 -25.90 -6.94
C ASP A 43 -2.23 -24.90 -8.10
N ILE A 44 -2.86 -23.76 -7.80
CA ILE A 44 -2.80 -22.59 -8.65
C ILE A 44 -1.35 -22.14 -8.50
N LYS A 45 -0.53 -22.33 -9.54
CA LYS A 45 0.68 -21.54 -9.74
C LYS A 45 0.27 -20.07 -9.62
N ARG A 46 0.33 -19.50 -8.43
CA ARG A 46 0.03 -18.10 -8.18
C ARG A 46 1.19 -17.33 -8.80
N SER A 47 1.03 -16.91 -10.06
CA SER A 47 1.90 -15.91 -10.71
C SER A 47 1.61 -14.54 -10.13
N GLY A 48 1.72 -14.42 -8.80
CA GLY A 48 1.55 -13.17 -8.09
C GLY A 48 2.85 -12.83 -7.38
N PHE A 49 3.16 -11.55 -7.33
CA PHE A 49 4.35 -11.04 -6.64
C PHE A 49 4.08 -10.92 -5.13
N GLU A 50 5.07 -11.27 -4.32
CA GLU A 50 5.00 -11.13 -2.86
C GLU A 50 5.51 -9.75 -2.43
N ALA A 51 4.86 -9.15 -1.43
CA ALA A 51 5.34 -7.92 -0.82
C ALA A 51 6.61 -8.25 0.00
N GLU A 52 7.76 -7.70 -0.40
CA GLU A 52 9.05 -7.91 0.26
C GLU A 52 9.08 -7.23 1.64
N SER A 53 8.50 -6.03 1.72
CA SER A 53 8.38 -5.27 2.96
C SER A 53 7.16 -4.35 2.91
N TRP A 54 6.71 -3.90 4.09
CA TRP A 54 5.61 -2.93 4.21
C TRP A 54 5.97 -1.86 5.24
N MET A 55 5.38 -0.68 5.10
CA MET A 55 5.55 0.44 6.01
C MET A 55 4.27 1.27 6.14
N GLU A 56 4.20 1.98 7.25
CA GLU A 56 3.24 3.05 7.46
C GLU A 56 4.02 4.32 7.77
N VAL A 57 3.76 5.37 7.00
CA VAL A 57 4.46 6.64 7.13
C VAL A 57 3.50 7.66 7.73
N TRP A 58 4.00 8.45 8.66
CA TRP A 58 3.26 9.50 9.36
C TRP A 58 3.98 10.83 9.15
N ASP A 59 3.42 11.68 8.29
CA ASP A 59 3.86 13.06 8.16
C ASP A 59 3.12 13.92 9.19
N TYR A 60 3.74 14.12 10.35
CA TYR A 60 3.18 14.95 11.40
C TYR A 60 3.06 16.44 11.02
N ALA A 61 3.86 16.92 10.08
CA ALA A 61 3.87 18.32 9.68
C ALA A 61 2.80 18.62 8.62
N GLY A 62 2.67 17.75 7.61
CA GLY A 62 1.59 17.79 6.61
C GLY A 62 0.28 17.17 7.10
N GLY A 63 0.32 16.51 8.27
CA GLY A 63 -0.81 15.84 8.89
C GLY A 63 -1.26 14.58 8.17
N ALA A 64 -0.44 14.02 7.27
CA ALA A 64 -0.79 12.89 6.40
C ALA A 64 -0.29 11.55 6.94
N SER A 65 -0.96 10.47 6.55
CA SER A 65 -0.45 9.12 6.75
C SER A 65 -0.83 8.23 5.57
N PHE A 66 0.11 7.42 5.14
CA PHE A 66 -0.06 6.49 4.03
C PHE A 66 0.62 5.16 4.34
N ARG A 67 0.00 4.10 3.80
CA ARG A 67 0.52 2.75 3.83
C ARG A 67 1.25 2.49 2.54
N ALA A 68 2.38 1.82 2.62
CA ALA A 68 3.15 1.45 1.46
C ALA A 68 3.74 0.05 1.59
N PHE A 69 4.02 -0.58 0.45
CA PHE A 69 4.75 -1.84 0.40
C PHE A 69 5.72 -1.85 -0.77
N VAL A 70 6.81 -2.57 -0.61
CA VAL A 70 7.75 -2.84 -1.69
C VAL A 70 7.41 -4.19 -2.28
N ALA A 71 7.29 -4.25 -3.60
CA ALA A 71 7.21 -5.50 -4.35
C ALA A 71 8.42 -5.64 -5.26
N ASN A 72 8.81 -6.89 -5.51
CA ASN A 72 9.92 -7.25 -6.38
C ASN A 72 9.44 -8.28 -7.39
N ASN A 73 9.56 -7.97 -8.68
CA ASN A 73 9.18 -8.89 -9.75
C ASN A 73 10.32 -9.79 -10.24
N GLY A 74 11.46 -9.78 -9.55
CA GLY A 74 12.70 -10.45 -9.92
C GLY A 74 13.56 -9.67 -10.92
N ARG A 75 13.05 -8.56 -11.47
CA ARG A 75 13.78 -7.64 -12.35
C ARG A 75 13.97 -6.27 -11.71
N GLU A 76 12.90 -5.74 -11.12
CA GLU A 76 12.87 -4.44 -10.50
C GLU A 76 12.11 -4.46 -9.17
N ARG A 77 12.43 -3.49 -8.33
CA ARG A 77 11.70 -3.20 -7.10
C ARG A 77 10.86 -1.96 -7.31
N SER A 78 9.64 -1.99 -6.77
CA SER A 78 8.76 -0.84 -6.81
C SER A 78 8.07 -0.61 -5.49
N LEU A 79 8.03 0.66 -5.08
CA LEU A 79 7.29 1.11 -3.93
C LEU A 79 5.85 1.42 -4.33
N PHE A 80 4.90 0.70 -3.76
CA PHE A 80 3.48 0.97 -3.90
C PHE A 80 2.99 1.79 -2.71
N VAL A 81 2.40 2.96 -2.94
CA VAL A 81 1.92 3.87 -1.89
C VAL A 81 0.42 4.10 -2.04
N PHE A 82 -0.34 3.90 -0.97
CA PHE A 82 -1.79 4.10 -0.98
C PHE A 82 -2.20 5.48 -0.53
N PHE A 83 -2.89 6.19 -1.43
CA PHE A 83 -3.52 7.47 -1.20
C PHE A 83 -5.02 7.28 -1.06
N ASP A 84 -5.44 6.96 0.17
CA ASP A 84 -6.84 6.77 0.52
C ASP A 84 -7.55 8.07 0.93
N VAL A 85 -8.89 8.03 0.93
CA VAL A 85 -9.74 9.19 1.27
C VAL A 85 -9.40 9.76 2.65
N GLN A 86 -8.99 8.93 3.61
CA GLN A 86 -8.75 9.36 5.00
C GLN A 86 -7.36 9.97 5.20
N GLY A 87 -6.36 9.50 4.46
CA GLY A 87 -4.97 9.93 4.59
C GLY A 87 -4.66 11.29 3.97
N MET A 88 -5.51 11.77 3.05
CA MET A 88 -5.12 12.79 2.05
C MET A 88 -5.98 14.06 1.99
N LEU A 89 -7.21 14.05 2.54
CA LEU A 89 -8.13 15.18 2.42
C LEU A 89 -7.54 16.50 2.98
N GLY A 90 -7.28 17.46 2.09
CA GLY A 90 -6.88 18.83 2.44
C GLY A 90 -5.46 18.98 3.01
N ARG A 91 -4.54 18.06 2.71
CA ARG A 91 -3.19 18.00 3.31
C ARG A 91 -2.11 18.35 2.30
N ASP A 92 -1.01 18.96 2.76
CA ASP A 92 0.16 19.24 1.94
C ASP A 92 1.01 17.97 1.77
N LEU A 93 0.98 17.38 0.57
CA LEU A 93 1.68 16.14 0.26
C LEU A 93 3.14 16.37 -0.14
N LYS A 94 3.59 17.62 -0.36
CA LYS A 94 4.88 17.87 -1.00
C LYS A 94 6.06 17.28 -0.23
N LYS A 95 6.11 17.48 1.09
CA LYS A 95 7.21 16.97 1.93
C LYS A 95 7.16 15.45 2.08
N ALA A 96 5.97 14.91 2.30
CA ALA A 96 5.74 13.48 2.35
C ALA A 96 6.15 12.77 1.05
N LEU A 97 5.83 13.36 -0.10
CA LEU A 97 6.19 12.81 -1.41
C LEU A 97 7.70 12.87 -1.66
N MET A 98 8.37 13.98 -1.30
CA MET A 98 9.83 14.05 -1.36
C MET A 98 10.49 12.97 -0.49
N ALA A 99 9.99 12.76 0.73
CA ALA A 99 10.51 11.73 1.61
C ALA A 99 10.27 10.31 1.05
N LEU A 100 9.13 10.06 0.40
CA LEU A 100 8.84 8.82 -0.31
C LEU A 100 9.81 8.58 -1.48
N ILE A 101 10.12 9.62 -2.23
CA ILE A 101 11.08 9.57 -3.35
C ILE A 101 12.47 9.22 -2.83
N GLU A 102 12.98 9.98 -1.85
CA GLU A 102 14.28 9.72 -1.22
C GLU A 102 14.37 8.33 -0.59
N LEU A 103 13.28 7.86 0.02
CA LEU A 103 13.23 6.52 0.63
C LEU A 103 13.27 5.42 -0.44
N SER A 104 12.62 5.65 -1.59
CA SER A 104 12.57 4.72 -2.71
C SER A 104 13.92 4.59 -3.40
N ASP A 105 14.53 5.72 -3.77
CA ASP A 105 15.84 5.78 -4.46
C ASP A 105 16.99 5.36 -3.53
N GLY A 106 16.90 5.67 -2.24
CA GLY A 106 17.94 5.33 -1.27
C GLY A 106 17.75 3.96 -0.61
N PRO A 107 17.24 3.88 0.63
CA PRO A 107 17.24 2.64 1.42
C PRO A 107 16.46 1.47 0.84
N LEU A 108 15.41 1.73 0.05
CA LEU A 108 14.57 0.68 -0.52
C LEU A 108 15.06 0.17 -1.87
N ASP A 109 15.98 0.89 -2.52
CA ASP A 109 16.57 0.50 -3.81
C ASP A 109 15.48 0.14 -4.84
N CYS A 110 14.47 1.01 -4.94
CA CYS A 110 13.34 0.86 -5.83
C CYS A 110 13.57 1.66 -7.11
N SER A 111 13.32 1.03 -8.26
CA SER A 111 13.41 1.69 -9.57
C SER A 111 12.14 2.47 -9.92
N HIS A 112 11.02 2.18 -9.24
CA HIS A 112 9.76 2.88 -9.50
C HIS A 112 8.98 3.15 -8.21
N ILE A 113 8.17 4.20 -8.25
CA ILE A 113 7.10 4.46 -7.29
C ILE A 113 5.76 4.38 -8.01
N VAL A 114 4.83 3.62 -7.44
CA VAL A 114 3.45 3.50 -7.92
C VAL A 114 2.51 4.03 -6.84
N THR A 115 1.82 5.11 -7.15
CA THR A 115 0.77 5.67 -6.28
C THR A 115 -0.56 5.01 -6.61
N CYS A 116 -1.27 4.56 -5.57
CA CYS A 116 -2.56 3.89 -5.63
C CYS A 116 -3.62 4.85 -5.07
N ILE A 117 -4.32 5.56 -5.94
CA ILE A 117 -5.30 6.59 -5.58
C ILE A 117 -6.69 5.94 -5.43
N ASP A 118 -7.34 6.16 -4.28
CA ASP A 118 -8.67 5.62 -4.01
C ASP A 118 -9.74 6.28 -4.88
N ARG A 119 -10.46 5.49 -5.69
CA ARG A 119 -11.51 5.98 -6.59
C ARG A 119 -12.75 6.51 -5.87
N ARG A 120 -12.87 6.29 -4.56
CA ARG A 120 -13.95 6.87 -3.74
C ARG A 120 -13.69 8.33 -3.36
N MET A 121 -12.49 8.84 -3.66
CA MET A 121 -12.14 10.25 -3.46
C MET A 121 -13.07 11.16 -4.28
N SER A 122 -13.36 12.36 -3.77
CA SER A 122 -14.20 13.30 -4.51
C SER A 122 -13.53 13.66 -5.84
N ALA A 123 -14.33 13.95 -6.88
CA ALA A 123 -13.77 14.26 -8.20
C ALA A 123 -12.82 15.47 -8.17
N GLY A 124 -13.09 16.45 -7.29
CA GLY A 124 -12.21 17.62 -7.11
C GLY A 124 -10.85 17.24 -6.55
N ASP A 125 -10.85 16.52 -5.42
CA ASP A 125 -9.62 16.10 -4.74
C ASP A 125 -8.78 15.15 -5.61
N ALA A 126 -9.44 14.22 -6.31
CA ALA A 126 -8.77 13.28 -7.21
C ALA A 126 -8.08 14.01 -8.38
N ILE A 127 -8.74 15.03 -8.97
CA ILE A 127 -8.16 15.83 -10.05
C ILE A 127 -6.98 16.68 -9.54
N GLU A 128 -7.11 17.30 -8.37
CA GLU A 128 -6.05 18.10 -7.77
C GLU A 128 -4.82 17.26 -7.43
N LEU A 129 -5.03 16.09 -6.82
CA LEU A 129 -3.98 15.13 -6.54
C LEU A 129 -3.29 14.64 -7.82
N THR A 130 -4.07 14.21 -8.82
CA THR A 130 -3.53 13.70 -10.08
C THR A 130 -2.68 14.76 -10.77
N LYS A 131 -3.14 16.01 -10.82
CA LYS A 131 -2.35 17.12 -11.37
C LYS A 131 -1.06 17.33 -10.57
N SER A 132 -1.15 17.33 -9.25
CA SER A 132 0.02 17.52 -8.38
C SER A 132 1.07 16.43 -8.59
N LEU A 133 0.65 15.18 -8.76
CA LEU A 133 1.53 14.06 -9.08
C LEU A 133 2.14 14.18 -10.48
N GLN A 134 1.37 14.60 -11.48
CA GLN A 134 1.88 14.87 -12.83
C GLN A 134 2.95 15.97 -12.84
N TRP A 135 2.81 17.03 -12.04
CA TRP A 135 3.84 18.07 -11.89
C TRP A 135 5.16 17.53 -11.34
N VAL A 136 5.12 16.45 -10.56
CA VAL A 136 6.31 15.80 -9.99
C VAL A 136 6.93 14.80 -10.97
N GLY A 137 6.16 14.28 -11.93
CA GLY A 137 6.63 13.33 -12.96
C GLY A 137 5.85 12.02 -13.02
N PHE A 138 4.79 11.87 -12.23
CA PHE A 138 3.96 10.66 -12.28
C PHE A 138 3.05 10.65 -13.51
N GLU A 139 2.97 9.50 -14.16
CA GLU A 139 2.10 9.25 -15.30
C GLU A 139 1.08 8.15 -15.00
N MET A 140 -0.05 8.17 -15.69
CA MET A 140 -1.05 7.11 -15.61
C MET A 140 -0.43 5.79 -16.05
N THR A 141 -0.55 4.75 -15.21
CA THR A 141 0.06 3.45 -15.49
C THR A 141 -0.92 2.30 -15.26
N THR A 142 -0.63 1.16 -15.89
CA THR A 142 -1.29 -0.12 -15.64
C THR A 142 -0.33 -1.05 -14.93
N LEU A 143 -0.85 -2.07 -14.24
CA LEU A 143 -0.02 -3.09 -13.61
C LEU A 143 0.30 -4.25 -14.55
N ASP A 144 0.13 -4.08 -15.87
CA ASP A 144 0.25 -5.18 -16.84
C ASP A 144 1.64 -5.84 -16.77
N HIS A 145 2.69 -5.04 -16.57
CA HIS A 145 4.06 -5.52 -16.33
C HIS A 145 4.24 -6.31 -15.02
N TRP A 146 3.32 -6.18 -14.06
CA TRP A 146 3.23 -6.97 -12.82
C TRP A 146 2.21 -8.12 -12.91
N ALA A 147 1.52 -8.29 -14.02
CA ALA A 147 0.39 -9.21 -14.11
C ALA A 147 0.49 -10.18 -15.28
N ASP A 148 1.57 -10.11 -16.05
CA ASP A 148 1.74 -10.84 -17.30
C ASP A 148 0.51 -10.63 -18.21
N ASP A 149 -0.31 -11.68 -18.42
CA ASP A 149 -1.50 -11.66 -19.29
C ASP A 149 -2.83 -11.43 -18.55
N LEU A 150 -2.80 -11.02 -17.28
CA LEU A 150 -4.02 -10.73 -16.51
C LEU A 150 -4.42 -9.26 -16.65
N ASP A 151 -5.69 -9.01 -16.96
CA ASP A 151 -6.28 -7.68 -16.84
C ASP A 151 -6.28 -7.25 -15.36
N VAL A 152 -5.43 -6.28 -15.03
CA VAL A 152 -5.23 -5.74 -13.68
C VAL A 152 -5.81 -4.34 -13.54
N THR A 153 -6.94 -4.10 -14.19
CA THR A 153 -7.77 -2.95 -13.87
C THR A 153 -8.45 -3.14 -12.50
N SER A 154 -7.99 -2.38 -11.50
CA SER A 154 -8.68 -2.33 -10.21
C SER A 154 -9.98 -1.54 -10.33
N ASP A 155 -11.04 -1.91 -9.62
CA ASP A 155 -12.27 -1.11 -9.44
C ASP A 155 -12.13 -0.07 -8.32
N LYS A 156 -11.15 -0.24 -7.43
CA LYS A 156 -10.94 0.57 -6.22
C LYS A 156 -9.79 1.57 -6.35
N TRP A 157 -8.76 1.22 -7.11
CA TRP A 157 -7.53 1.99 -7.18
C TRP A 157 -7.25 2.49 -8.59
N LEU A 158 -6.76 3.71 -8.68
CA LEU A 158 -6.17 4.30 -9.87
C LEU A 158 -4.66 4.35 -9.68
N PHE A 159 -3.89 3.90 -10.67
CA PHE A 159 -2.43 3.80 -10.54
C PHE A 159 -1.74 4.92 -11.33
N MET A 160 -0.77 5.57 -10.69
CA MET A 160 0.19 6.43 -11.38
C MET A 160 1.62 6.04 -11.00
N GLY A 161 2.49 5.92 -11.99
CA GLY A 161 3.88 5.47 -11.83
C GLY A 161 4.89 6.57 -12.13
N MET A 162 6.05 6.49 -11.51
CA MET A 162 7.22 7.33 -11.78
C MET A 162 8.49 6.49 -11.59
N GLU A 163 9.45 6.62 -12.51
CA GLU A 163 10.80 6.08 -12.34
C GLU A 163 11.58 6.96 -11.35
N VAL A 164 12.37 6.36 -10.45
CA VAL A 164 13.12 7.07 -9.41
C VAL A 164 14.62 6.98 -9.65
#